data_AF-A0AAJ7W9R5-F1
#
_entry.id   AF-A0AAJ7W9R5-F1
#
_cell.length_a   1.000
_cell.length_b   1.000
_cell.length_c   1.000
_cell.angle_alpha   90.00
_cell.angle_beta   90.00
_cell.angle_gamma   90.00
#
_symmetry.space_group_name_H-M   'P 1'
#
loop_
_entity.id
_entity.type
_entity.pdbx_description
1 polymer ?
#
loop_
_entity_poly.entity_id
_entity_poly.type
_entity_poly.pdbx_seq_one_letter_code
_entity_poly.pdbx_strand_id
1 'polypeptide(L)'
;MRIKVNALRVLLLLFVFEKESEAATKCYQCNSKKDKDCTVNMVDARYLKACPSSQPFCRKAVYIYYFMNTRDYFVVRECAKWRNADRECYRGRYVRDSYQFVCECEGAGCNQSTRFSSKITISMYAFCQFIIFLLRNPT
;
A
#
# COMPACT_ATOMS: atom_id res chain seq x y z
N MET A 1 29.73 30.02 9.06
CA MET A 1 30.04 28.85 8.18
C MET A 1 29.16 27.63 8.43
N ARG A 2 28.99 27.17 9.68
CA ARG A 2 28.12 26.00 10.03
C ARG A 2 26.67 26.10 9.51
N ILE A 3 26.06 27.29 9.53
CA ILE A 3 24.68 27.50 9.08
C ILE A 3 24.53 27.25 7.56
N LYS A 4 25.52 27.65 6.75
CA LYS A 4 25.53 27.41 5.30
C LYS A 4 25.70 25.92 4.96
N VAL A 5 26.52 25.21 5.74
CA VAL A 5 26.72 23.74 5.60
C VAL A 5 25.43 22.98 5.99
N ASN A 6 24.71 23.45 7.01
CA ASN A 6 23.44 22.86 7.42
C ASN A 6 22.33 23.12 6.39
N ALA A 7 22.26 24.32 5.82
CA ALA A 7 21.31 24.64 4.74
C ALA A 7 21.57 23.78 3.49
N LEU A 8 22.85 23.60 3.11
CA LEU A 8 23.23 22.73 2.00
C LEU A 8 22.86 21.26 2.25
N ARG A 9 23.04 20.77 3.48
CA ARG A 9 22.63 19.41 3.87
C ARG A 9 21.11 19.22 3.82
N VAL A 10 20.35 20.23 4.24
CA VAL A 10 18.87 20.21 4.17
C VAL A 10 18.40 20.23 2.71
N LEU A 11 19.01 21.07 1.85
CA LEU A 11 18.71 21.10 0.43
C LEU A 11 19.03 19.76 -0.28
N LEU A 12 20.17 19.14 0.04
CA LEU A 12 20.53 17.84 -0.50
C LEU A 12 19.57 16.73 -0.04
N LEU A 13 19.10 16.77 1.21
CA LEU A 13 18.08 15.84 1.70
C LEU A 13 16.74 16.04 0.96
N LEU A 14 16.31 17.28 0.73
CA LEU A 14 15.08 17.58 -0.01
C LEU A 14 15.16 17.13 -1.48
N PHE A 15 16.32 17.26 -2.12
CA PHE A 15 16.56 16.79 -3.49
C PHE A 15 16.51 15.25 -3.63
N VAL A 16 16.87 14.49 -2.58
CA VAL A 16 16.73 13.02 -2.59
C VAL A 16 15.26 12.59 -2.56
N PHE A 17 14.35 13.43 -2.04
CA PHE A 17 12.91 13.19 -2.09
C PHE A 17 12.26 13.70 -3.39
N GLU A 18 12.99 14.47 -4.21
CA GLU A 18 12.48 15.08 -5.44
C GLU A 18 12.88 14.25 -6.67
N LYS A 19 12.37 13.01 -6.75
CA LYS A 19 12.11 12.30 -8.01
C LYS A 19 11.54 10.92 -7.71
N GLU A 20 10.22 10.81 -7.67
CA GLU A 20 9.63 9.68 -8.38
C GLU A 20 9.42 10.15 -9.82
N SER A 21 10.33 9.74 -10.69
CA SER A 21 10.01 9.60 -12.12
C SER A 21 8.67 8.88 -12.21
N GLU A 22 7.83 9.29 -13.16
CA GLU A 22 6.55 8.66 -13.51
C GLU A 22 6.78 7.22 -14.06
N ALA A 23 7.40 6.37 -13.24
CA ALA A 23 7.53 4.97 -13.50
C ALA A 23 6.12 4.40 -13.43
N ALA A 24 5.73 3.64 -14.46
CA ALA A 24 4.44 3.00 -14.52
C ALA A 24 4.16 2.28 -13.18
N THR A 25 3.08 2.66 -12.51
CA THR A 25 2.70 2.10 -11.21
C THR A 25 2.74 0.58 -11.30
N LYS A 26 3.37 -0.09 -10.32
CA LYS A 26 3.34 -1.55 -10.24
C LYS A 26 2.31 -1.95 -9.21
N CYS A 27 1.42 -2.89 -9.53
CA CYS A 27 0.45 -3.43 -8.60
C CYS A 27 0.52 -4.95 -8.60
N TYR A 28 0.10 -5.58 -7.51
CA TYR A 28 -0.14 -7.01 -7.53
C TYR A 28 -1.35 -7.30 -8.42
N GLN A 29 -1.20 -8.24 -9.35
CA GLN A 29 -2.20 -8.63 -10.34
C GLN A 29 -2.41 -10.15 -10.28
N CYS A 30 -3.48 -10.59 -9.62
CA CYS A 30 -3.75 -12.02 -9.36
C CYS A 30 -5.23 -12.31 -9.10
N ASN A 31 -5.63 -13.58 -9.25
CA ASN A 31 -6.99 -14.06 -8.97
C ASN A 31 -6.94 -15.36 -8.16
N SER A 32 -7.47 -15.37 -6.93
CA SER A 32 -7.41 -16.51 -6.01
C SER A 32 -8.08 -17.79 -6.51
N LYS A 33 -8.94 -17.72 -7.54
CA LYS A 33 -9.51 -18.91 -8.19
C LYS A 33 -8.50 -19.66 -9.06
N LYS A 34 -7.46 -18.97 -9.54
CA LYS A 34 -6.41 -19.50 -10.42
C LYS A 34 -5.05 -19.54 -9.74
N ASP A 35 -4.81 -18.59 -8.84
CA ASP A 35 -3.55 -18.31 -8.18
C ASP A 35 -3.63 -18.68 -6.70
N LYS A 36 -3.05 -19.83 -6.32
CA LYS A 36 -3.10 -20.34 -4.93
C LYS A 36 -2.52 -19.35 -3.92
N ASP A 37 -1.49 -18.61 -4.31
CA ASP A 37 -0.82 -17.64 -3.43
C ASP A 37 -1.43 -16.23 -3.51
N CYS A 38 -2.60 -16.07 -4.14
CA CYS A 38 -3.37 -14.83 -4.14
C CYS A 38 -4.44 -14.90 -3.05
N THR A 39 -4.08 -14.66 -1.79
CA THR A 39 -5.02 -14.75 -0.66
C THR A 39 -5.45 -13.38 -0.17
N VAL A 40 -6.36 -13.28 0.80
CA VAL A 40 -6.73 -12.00 1.40
C VAL A 40 -5.53 -11.36 2.12
N ASN A 41 -4.68 -12.16 2.76
CA ASN A 41 -3.64 -11.65 3.66
C ASN A 41 -2.25 -11.64 3.04
N MET A 42 -2.03 -12.45 2.01
CA MET A 42 -0.73 -12.62 1.40
C MET A 42 -0.86 -12.66 -0.10
N VAL A 43 0.14 -12.11 -0.78
CA VAL A 43 0.33 -12.25 -2.22
C VAL A 43 1.81 -12.37 -2.52
N ASP A 44 2.14 -13.31 -3.40
CA ASP A 44 3.50 -13.54 -3.84
C ASP A 44 4.02 -12.38 -4.72
N ALA A 45 5.29 -12.03 -4.55
CA ALA A 45 6.00 -11.00 -5.30
C ALA A 45 5.93 -11.20 -6.83
N ARG A 46 5.83 -12.44 -7.32
CA ARG A 46 5.69 -12.75 -8.76
C ARG A 46 4.46 -12.14 -9.42
N TYR A 47 3.45 -11.78 -8.61
CA TYR A 47 2.25 -11.12 -9.10
C TYR A 47 2.40 -9.60 -9.20
N LEU A 48 3.51 -9.01 -8.75
CA LEU A 48 3.80 -7.59 -8.89
C LEU A 48 4.19 -7.27 -10.34
N LYS A 49 3.29 -6.61 -11.07
CA LYS A 49 3.41 -6.32 -12.50
C LYS A 49 3.17 -4.84 -12.77
N ALA A 50 3.78 -4.33 -13.83
CA ALA A 50 3.54 -2.95 -14.29
C ALA A 50 2.08 -2.76 -14.70
N CYS A 51 1.51 -1.62 -14.35
CA CYS A 51 0.19 -1.19 -14.77
C CYS A 51 0.28 -0.39 -16.07
N PRO A 52 -0.76 -0.44 -16.91
CA PRO A 52 -0.94 0.54 -17.98
C PRO A 52 -0.96 1.97 -17.40
N SER A 53 -0.45 2.95 -18.14
CA SER A 53 -0.52 4.37 -17.74
C SER A 53 -1.95 4.87 -17.53
N SER A 54 -2.93 4.25 -18.19
CA SER A 54 -4.36 4.53 -18.01
C SER A 54 -4.95 4.00 -16.70
N GLN A 55 -4.19 3.23 -15.92
CA GLN A 55 -4.62 2.61 -14.66
C GLN A 55 -3.58 2.85 -13.55
N PRO A 56 -3.44 4.10 -13.06
CA PRO A 56 -2.35 4.47 -12.18
C PRO A 56 -2.52 4.02 -10.72
N PHE A 57 -3.65 3.42 -10.37
CA PHE A 57 -3.95 2.99 -8.99
C PHE A 57 -3.94 1.47 -8.86
N CYS A 58 -3.80 0.97 -7.62
CA CYS A 58 -3.97 -0.45 -7.34
C CYS A 58 -5.33 -0.70 -6.68
N ARG A 59 -5.92 -1.86 -6.98
CA ARG A 59 -7.14 -2.35 -6.35
C ARG A 59 -6.96 -3.75 -5.78
N LYS A 60 -7.63 -4.01 -4.67
CA LYS A 60 -7.90 -5.34 -4.12
C LYS A 60 -9.39 -5.46 -3.88
N ALA A 61 -10.01 -6.48 -4.46
CA ALA A 61 -11.42 -6.81 -4.26
C ALA A 61 -11.56 -8.20 -3.64
N VAL A 62 -12.35 -8.29 -2.57
CA VAL A 62 -12.79 -9.56 -1.97
C VAL A 62 -14.25 -9.73 -2.31
N TYR A 63 -14.57 -10.79 -3.05
CA TYR A 63 -15.92 -11.11 -3.49
C TYR A 63 -16.54 -12.16 -2.60
N ILE A 64 -17.75 -11.89 -2.11
CA ILE A 64 -18.49 -12.73 -1.18
C ILE A 64 -19.90 -12.93 -1.73
N TYR A 65 -20.32 -14.19 -1.88
CA TYR A 65 -21.66 -14.56 -2.33
C TYR A 65 -22.46 -15.12 -1.16
N TYR A 66 -23.67 -14.62 -0.92
CA TYR A 66 -24.47 -15.05 0.23
C TYR A 66 -25.03 -16.47 0.09
N PHE A 67 -25.11 -16.99 -1.14
CA PHE A 67 -25.51 -18.37 -1.41
C PHE A 67 -24.36 -19.38 -1.31
N MET A 68 -23.12 -18.92 -1.08
CA MET A 68 -21.99 -19.80 -0.79
C MET A 68 -21.73 -19.83 0.73
N ASN A 69 -20.97 -20.81 1.21
CA ASN A 69 -20.56 -20.80 2.61
C ASN A 69 -19.82 -19.47 2.91
N THR A 70 -19.95 -18.95 4.11
CA THR A 70 -19.33 -17.66 4.51
C THR A 70 -17.80 -17.65 4.40
N ARG A 71 -17.18 -18.82 4.23
CA ARG A 71 -15.73 -19.01 4.00
C ARG A 71 -15.35 -19.05 2.52
N ASP A 72 -16.32 -19.15 1.62
CA ASP A 72 -16.10 -19.18 0.18
C ASP A 72 -16.10 -17.76 -0.37
N TYR A 73 -14.91 -17.17 -0.39
CA TYR A 73 -14.65 -15.90 -1.05
C TYR A 73 -13.55 -16.08 -2.09
N PHE A 74 -13.45 -15.13 -3.00
CA PHE A 74 -12.27 -15.04 -3.85
C PHE A 74 -11.73 -13.63 -3.89
N VAL A 75 -10.42 -13.53 -4.12
CA VAL A 75 -9.67 -12.29 -4.10
C VAL A 75 -9.17 -12.00 -5.49
N VAL A 76 -9.38 -10.76 -5.92
CA VAL A 76 -8.77 -10.23 -7.14
C VAL A 76 -7.93 -9.02 -6.76
N ARG A 77 -6.71 -8.98 -7.28
CA ARG A 77 -5.86 -7.81 -7.23
C ARG A 77 -5.58 -7.37 -8.66
N GLU A 78 -5.67 -6.07 -8.92
CA GLU A 78 -5.57 -5.51 -10.27
C GLU A 78 -5.13 -4.04 -10.24
N CYS A 79 -4.80 -3.50 -11.41
CA CYS A 79 -4.66 -2.07 -11.60
C CYS A 79 -6.05 -1.42 -11.75
N ALA A 80 -6.17 -0.15 -11.39
CA ALA A 80 -7.42 0.59 -11.43
C ALA A 80 -7.23 1.98 -12.05
N LYS A 81 -8.23 2.38 -12.85
CA LYS A 81 -8.29 3.71 -13.47
C LYS A 81 -8.65 4.81 -12.46
N TRP A 82 -9.49 4.47 -11.49
CA TRP A 82 -10.04 5.42 -10.52
C TRP A 82 -9.85 4.87 -9.12
N ARG A 83 -9.64 5.79 -8.18
CA ARG A 83 -9.66 5.54 -6.74
C ARG A 83 -10.82 6.33 -6.14
N ASN A 84 -11.53 5.72 -5.20
CA ASN A 84 -12.44 6.47 -4.33
C ASN A 84 -11.63 7.44 -3.45
N ALA A 85 -11.83 8.75 -3.66
CA ALA A 85 -11.11 9.80 -2.95
C ALA A 85 -11.49 9.87 -1.47
N ASP A 86 -12.73 9.54 -1.11
CA ASP A 86 -13.25 9.68 0.25
C ASP A 86 -12.85 8.51 1.15
N ARG A 87 -12.74 7.30 0.57
CA ARG A 87 -12.51 6.07 1.33
C ARG A 87 -11.62 5.12 0.54
N GLU A 88 -10.49 4.75 1.13
CA GLU A 88 -9.60 3.72 0.59
C GLU A 88 -10.32 2.38 0.42
N CYS A 89 -11.13 1.97 1.41
CA CYS A 89 -11.90 0.74 1.37
C CYS A 89 -13.39 0.98 1.51
N TYR A 90 -14.18 0.33 0.66
CA TYR A 90 -15.63 0.46 0.64
C TYR A 90 -16.32 -0.83 0.20
N ARG A 91 -17.60 -0.93 0.54
CA ARG A 91 -18.47 -1.99 0.04
C ARG A 91 -18.98 -1.59 -1.34
N GLY A 92 -18.63 -2.37 -2.36
CA GLY A 92 -19.12 -2.13 -3.70
C GLY A 92 -20.61 -2.47 -3.83
N ARG A 93 -21.27 -1.81 -4.78
CA ARG A 93 -22.68 -2.06 -5.12
C ARG A 93 -22.80 -3.31 -5.99
N TYR A 94 -23.48 -4.35 -5.49
CA TYR A 94 -23.94 -5.48 -6.28
C TYR A 94 -25.35 -5.91 -5.87
N VAL A 95 -25.94 -6.77 -6.72
CA VAL A 95 -27.26 -7.41 -6.60
C VAL A 95 -27.45 -8.12 -5.25
N ARG A 96 -28.72 -8.31 -4.85
CA ARG A 96 -29.18 -8.85 -3.54
C ARG A 96 -28.31 -9.97 -2.95
N ASP A 97 -27.76 -10.84 -3.78
CA ASP A 97 -27.15 -12.11 -3.36
C ASP A 97 -25.60 -12.08 -3.27
N SER A 98 -24.98 -10.92 -3.39
CA SER A 98 -23.52 -10.78 -3.26
C SER A 98 -23.08 -9.39 -2.79
N TYR A 99 -21.87 -9.31 -2.26
CA TYR A 99 -21.20 -8.02 -2.13
C TYR A 99 -19.69 -8.17 -2.36
N GLN A 100 -19.06 -7.04 -2.66
CA GLN A 100 -17.61 -6.95 -2.73
C GLN A 100 -17.09 -5.98 -1.67
N PHE A 101 -15.96 -6.32 -1.07
CA PHE A 101 -15.17 -5.40 -0.27
C PHE A 101 -13.96 -4.97 -1.11
N VAL A 102 -13.96 -3.71 -1.54
CA VAL A 102 -12.96 -3.15 -2.46
C VAL A 102 -12.08 -2.20 -1.67
N CYS A 103 -10.77 -2.33 -1.81
CA CYS A 103 -9.78 -1.35 -1.38
C CYS A 103 -8.98 -0.85 -2.58
N GLU A 104 -8.80 0.46 -2.69
CA GLU A 104 -8.07 1.12 -3.76
C GLU A 104 -7.02 2.06 -3.15
N CYS A 105 -5.79 1.99 -3.65
CA CYS A 105 -4.66 2.71 -3.09
C CYS A 105 -3.72 3.20 -4.20
N GLU A 106 -2.82 4.10 -3.82
CA GLU A 106 -1.81 4.69 -4.68
C GLU A 106 -0.41 4.27 -4.21
N GLY A 107 0.54 4.21 -5.14
CA GLY A 107 1.90 3.78 -4.87
C GLY A 107 2.15 2.31 -5.23
N ALA A 108 3.42 2.00 -5.51
CA ALA A 108 3.82 0.68 -5.98
C ALA A 108 3.50 -0.42 -4.95
N GLY A 109 2.77 -1.45 -5.37
CA GLY A 109 2.49 -2.64 -4.58
C GLY A 109 1.57 -2.42 -3.38
N CYS A 110 0.91 -1.27 -3.25
CA CYS A 110 0.11 -0.93 -2.07
C CYS A 110 -1.04 -1.94 -1.81
N ASN A 111 -1.49 -2.68 -2.83
CA ASN A 111 -2.52 -3.72 -2.73
C ASN A 111 -2.02 -5.08 -2.22
N GLN A 112 -0.78 -5.20 -1.71
CA GLN A 112 -0.21 -6.43 -1.14
C GLN A 112 -1.04 -6.99 0.03
N SER A 113 -1.41 -6.09 0.94
CA SER A 113 -2.04 -6.32 2.26
C SER A 113 -1.13 -6.92 3.35
N THR A 114 -0.57 -6.05 4.19
CA THR A 114 -0.75 -6.06 5.66
C THR A 114 -0.64 -4.59 6.06
N ARG A 115 -1.56 -4.07 6.87
CA ARG A 115 -1.45 -2.70 7.39
C ARG A 115 -0.27 -2.66 8.35
N PHE A 116 0.92 -2.32 7.87
CA PHE A 116 1.92 -1.73 8.76
C PHE A 116 1.32 -0.39 9.21
N SER A 117 0.79 -0.39 10.43
CA SER A 117 0.29 0.85 11.02
C SER A 117 1.46 1.83 11.06
N SER A 118 1.34 2.99 10.42
CA SER A 118 2.35 4.06 10.45
C SER A 118 2.74 4.46 11.89
N LYS A 119 1.87 4.15 12.87
CA LYS A 119 2.13 4.28 14.30
C LYS A 119 3.35 3.48 14.77
N ILE A 120 3.60 2.30 14.21
CA ILE A 120 4.76 1.46 14.56
C ILE A 120 6.05 2.12 14.07
N THR A 121 6.05 2.63 12.84
CA THR A 121 7.21 3.32 12.25
C THR A 121 7.54 4.62 13.00
N ILE A 122 6.52 5.41 13.36
CA ILE A 122 6.69 6.63 14.17
C ILE A 122 7.17 6.29 15.58
N SER A 123 6.64 5.24 16.20
CA SER A 123 7.07 4.78 17.52
C SER A 123 8.52 4.30 17.51
N MET A 124 8.94 3.57 16.46
CA MET A 124 10.33 3.12 16.32
C MET A 124 11.29 4.30 16.11
N TYR A 125 10.89 5.30 15.32
CA TYR A 125 11.68 6.51 15.13
C TYR A 125 11.82 7.32 16.43
N ALA A 126 10.72 7.51 17.17
CA ALA A 126 10.73 8.18 18.46
C ALA A 126 11.61 7.45 19.49
N PHE A 127 11.54 6.11 19.51
CA PHE A 127 12.36 5.29 20.38
C PHE A 127 13.85 5.39 20.05
N CYS A 128 14.22 5.36 18.76
CA CYS A 128 15.60 5.57 18.33
C CYS A 128 16.12 6.95 18.73
N GLN A 129 15.33 8.01 18.58
CA GLN A 129 15.71 9.37 19.01
C GLN A 129 15.90 9.47 20.53
N PHE A 130 15.05 8.78 21.31
CA PHE A 130 15.18 8.72 22.76
C PHE A 130 16.47 8.01 23.20
N ILE A 131 16.82 6.89 22.58
CA ILE A 131 18.09 6.18 22.84
C ILE A 131 19.30 7.08 22.50
N ILE A 132 19.27 7.78 21.36
CA ILE A 132 20.35 8.69 20.97
C ILE A 132 20.50 9.84 21.99
N PHE A 133 19.39 10.37 22.52
CA PHE A 133 19.43 11.40 23.55
C PHE A 133 20.08 10.90 24.86
N LEU A 134 19.73 9.68 25.29
CA LEU A 134 20.32 9.05 26.48
C LEU A 134 21.82 8.77 26.30
N LEU A 135 22.24 8.29 25.14
CA LEU A 135 23.65 8.01 24.85
C LEU A 135 24.51 9.28 24.68
N ARG A 136 23.90 10.42 24.32
CA ARG A 136 24.60 11.70 24.13
C ARG A 136 24.78 12.50 25.43
N ASN A 137 23.94 12.26 26.43
CA ASN A 137 24.09 12.79 27.78
C ASN A 137 24.42 11.64 28.75
N PRO A 138 25.62 11.03 28.67
CA PRO A 138 26.06 10.20 29.77
C PRO A 138 26.18 11.12 30.99
N THR A 139 25.63 10.66 32.10
CA THR A 139 25.86 11.29 33.40
C THR A 139 27.35 11.30 33.73
#